data_AF-A0A5S4UDH4-F1
#
_entry.id   AF-A0A5S4UDH4-F1
#
_cell.length_a   1.000
_cell.length_b   1.000
_cell.length_c   1.000
_cell.angle_alpha   90.00
_cell.angle_beta   90.00
_cell.angle_gamma   90.00
#
_symmetry.space_group_name_H-M   'P 1'
#
loop_
_entity.id
_entity.type
_entity.pdbx_description
1 polymer ?
#
loop_
_entity_poly.entity_id
_entity_poly.type
_entity_poly.pdbx_seq_one_letter_code
_entity_poly.pdbx_strand_id
1 'polypeptide(L)'
;MILKKLDVDEYIRSEQELSEIVSVDNTHIIIQIPGDHLDGEYEIALASCKTPEQVVSWIYQLSEKQWITREILRRFIKVASNNAGISL
;
A
#
# COMPACT_ATOMS: atom_id res chain seq x y z
N MET A 1 2.76 -2.76 30.37
CA MET A 1 2.59 -2.35 28.96
C MET A 1 1.71 -1.10 28.98
N ILE A 2 2.26 0.07 28.68
CA ILE A 2 1.51 1.34 28.71
C ILE A 2 0.79 1.45 27.38
N LEU A 3 -0.54 1.46 27.40
CA LEU A 3 -1.36 1.82 26.24
C LEU A 3 -1.02 3.27 25.89
N LYS A 4 -0.24 3.49 24.83
CA LYS A 4 -0.16 4.81 24.20
C LYS A 4 -1.58 5.21 23.84
N LYS A 5 -2.03 6.40 24.28
CA LYS A 5 -3.27 6.99 23.79
C LYS A 5 -3.20 6.97 22.26
N LEU A 6 -4.21 6.38 21.63
CA LEU A 6 -4.34 6.37 20.19
C LEU A 6 -4.54 7.83 19.75
N ASP A 7 -3.52 8.41 19.13
CA ASP A 7 -3.63 9.73 18.51
C ASP A 7 -4.34 9.54 17.16
N VAL A 8 -5.65 9.73 17.20
CA VAL A 8 -6.53 9.51 16.05
C VAL A 8 -6.23 10.54 14.95
N ASP A 9 -5.84 11.76 15.32
CA ASP A 9 -5.57 12.84 14.37
C ASP A 9 -4.26 12.58 13.60
N GLU A 10 -3.21 12.12 14.29
CA GLU A 10 -1.95 11.67 13.67
C GLU A 10 -2.19 10.52 12.69
N TYR A 11 -3.03 9.55 13.09
CA TYR A 11 -3.39 8.42 12.23
C TYR A 11 -4.13 8.85 10.96
N ILE A 12 -5.14 9.73 11.10
CA ILE A 12 -5.92 10.23 9.97
C ILE A 12 -5.01 10.97 8.99
N ARG A 13 -4.12 11.84 9.49
CA ARG A 13 -3.18 12.58 8.64
C ARG A 13 -2.26 11.62 7.87
N SER A 14 -1.72 10.62 8.55
CA SER A 14 -0.84 9.62 7.91
C SER A 14 -1.57 8.83 6.82
N GLU A 15 -2.82 8.42 7.05
CA GLU A 15 -3.62 7.72 6.03
C GLU A 15 -3.97 8.60 4.82
N GLN A 16 -4.13 9.92 5.01
CA GLN A 16 -4.32 10.87 3.92
C GLN A 16 -3.07 10.98 3.06
N GLU A 17 -1.90 11.20 3.66
CA GLU A 17 -0.61 11.24 2.93
C GLU A 17 -0.36 9.93 2.17
N LEU A 18 -0.64 8.78 2.79
CA LEU A 18 -0.51 7.47 2.15
C LEU A 18 -1.51 7.24 1.01
N SER A 19 -2.66 7.93 1.03
CA SER A 19 -3.64 7.82 -0.06
C SER A 19 -3.19 8.54 -1.34
N GLU A 20 -2.31 9.54 -1.20
CA GLU A 20 -1.65 10.21 -2.33
C GLU A 20 -0.53 9.34 -2.90
N ILE A 21 0.14 8.57 -2.04
CA ILE A 21 1.24 7.67 -2.45
C ILE A 21 0.72 6.37 -3.06
N VAL A 22 -0.33 5.76 -2.48
CA VAL A 22 -0.90 4.49 -2.94
C VAL A 22 -2.36 4.72 -3.31
N SER A 23 -2.60 4.76 -4.62
CA SER A 23 -3.92 4.97 -5.21
C SER A 23 -4.35 3.76 -6.04
N VAL A 24 -5.63 3.72 -6.40
CA VAL A 24 -6.21 2.66 -7.23
C VAL A 24 -6.99 3.30 -8.36
N ASP A 25 -6.80 2.79 -9.57
CA ASP A 25 -7.67 3.07 -10.70
C ASP A 25 -8.52 1.83 -11.05
N ASN A 26 -9.17 1.83 -12.22
CA ASN A 26 -10.05 0.73 -12.64
C ASN A 26 -9.31 -0.60 -12.92
N THR A 27 -8.00 -0.57 -13.11
CA THR A 27 -7.19 -1.67 -13.64
C THR A 27 -5.88 -1.91 -12.88
N HIS A 28 -5.35 -0.92 -12.18
CA HIS A 28 -4.05 -0.93 -11.52
C HIS A 28 -4.11 -0.32 -10.12
N ILE A 29 -3.25 -0.81 -9.23
CA ILE A 29 -2.81 -0.14 -8.01
C ILE A 29 -1.56 0.65 -8.39
N ILE A 30 -1.57 1.96 -8.13
CA ILE A 30 -0.48 2.87 -8.49
C ILE A 30 0.24 3.27 -7.20
N ILE A 31 1.55 3.05 -7.15
CA ILE A 31 2.40 3.47 -6.03
C ILE A 31 3.39 4.52 -6.53
N GLN A 32 3.31 5.73 -5.98
CA GLN A 32 4.27 6.80 -6.22
C GLN A 32 5.57 6.47 -5.49
N ILE A 33 6.69 6.41 -6.20
CA ILE A 33 8.00 6.10 -5.61
C ILE A 33 8.51 7.35 -4.88
N PRO A 34 8.68 7.32 -3.55
CA PRO A 34 9.14 8.50 -2.81
C PRO A 34 10.62 8.77 -3.09
N GLY A 35 10.94 9.96 -3.60
CA GLY A 35 12.33 10.42 -3.83
C GLY A 35 12.41 11.72 -4.63
N ASP A 36 13.53 12.43 -4.51
CA ASP A 36 13.69 13.81 -5.04
C ASP A 36 13.81 13.91 -6.58
N HIS A 37 14.07 12.82 -7.32
CA HIS A 37 14.42 12.90 -8.75
C HIS A 37 13.93 11.74 -9.64
N LEU A 38 12.97 10.94 -9.20
CA LEU A 38 12.30 9.97 -10.05
C LEU A 38 10.80 10.09 -9.81
N ASP A 39 10.12 10.87 -10.65
CA ASP A 39 8.65 10.87 -10.82
C ASP A 39 8.23 9.50 -11.39
N GLY A 40 8.47 8.45 -10.62
CA GLY A 40 8.28 7.08 -11.02
C GLY A 40 7.02 6.53 -10.40
N GLU A 41 6.10 6.09 -11.26
CA GLU A 41 4.93 5.32 -10.85
C GLU A 41 5.27 3.82 -10.93
N TYR A 42 4.91 3.09 -9.88
CA TYR A 42 4.94 1.64 -9.88
C TYR A 42 3.52 1.10 -9.98
N GLU A 43 3.19 0.57 -11.16
CA GLU A 43 1.86 0.05 -11.46
C GLU A 43 1.77 -1.46 -11.22
N ILE A 44 0.72 -1.87 -10.53
CA ILE A 44 0.41 -3.27 -10.24
C ILE A 44 -0.98 -3.57 -10.77
N ALA A 45 -1.09 -4.42 -11.79
CA ALA A 45 -2.38 -4.77 -12.36
C ALA A 45 -3.26 -5.46 -11.31
N LEU A 46 -4.49 -4.97 -11.10
CA LEU A 46 -5.49 -5.57 -10.21
C LEU A 46 -5.80 -7.02 -10.61
N ALA A 47 -5.65 -7.35 -11.90
CA ALA A 47 -5.78 -8.71 -12.40
C ALA A 47 -4.78 -9.69 -11.77
N SER A 48 -3.64 -9.20 -11.30
CA SER A 48 -2.59 -9.95 -10.61
C SER A 48 -2.72 -9.93 -9.09
N CYS A 49 -3.81 -9.38 -8.54
CA CYS A 49 -4.10 -9.29 -7.11
C CYS A 49 -5.53 -9.78 -6.81
N LYS A 50 -5.94 -10.94 -7.34
CA LYS A 50 -7.30 -11.49 -7.16
C LYS A 50 -7.41 -12.55 -6.08
N THR A 51 -6.32 -13.25 -5.78
CA THR A 51 -6.30 -14.31 -4.76
C THR A 51 -5.39 -13.95 -3.59
N PRO A 52 -5.58 -14.57 -2.40
CA PRO A 52 -4.69 -14.36 -1.27
C PRO A 52 -3.22 -14.64 -1.60
N GLU A 53 -2.93 -15.70 -2.36
CA GLU A 53 -1.58 -16.10 -2.73
C GLU A 53 -0.92 -15.04 -3.64
N GLN A 54 -1.70 -14.48 -4.56
CA GLN A 54 -1.26 -13.40 -5.44
C GLN A 54 -0.94 -12.12 -4.65
N VAL A 55 -1.81 -11.74 -3.71
CA VAL A 55 -1.58 -10.58 -2.85
C VAL A 55 -0.33 -10.79 -2.00
N VAL A 56 -0.15 -11.97 -1.39
CA VAL A 56 1.05 -12.31 -0.62
C VAL A 56 2.32 -12.29 -1.48
N SER A 57 2.26 -12.81 -2.71
CA SER A 57 3.37 -12.74 -3.65
C SER A 57 3.79 -11.30 -3.93
N TRP A 58 2.82 -10.40 -4.13
CA TRP A 58 3.10 -8.98 -4.32
C TRP A 58 3.65 -8.31 -3.06
N ILE A 59 3.12 -8.64 -1.87
CA ILE A 59 3.67 -8.16 -0.60
C ILE A 59 5.15 -8.52 -0.48
N TYR A 60 5.51 -9.76 -0.80
CA TYR A 60 6.89 -10.22 -0.76
C TYR A 60 7.77 -9.44 -1.76
N GLN A 61 7.34 -9.33 -3.02
CA GLN A 61 8.07 -8.59 -4.05
C GLN A 61 8.25 -7.10 -3.71
N LEU A 62 7.23 -6.46 -3.11
CA LEU A 62 7.33 -5.07 -2.67
C LEU A 62 8.26 -4.92 -1.46
N SER A 63 8.27 -5.90 -0.55
CA SER A 63 9.16 -5.86 0.63
C SER A 63 10.65 -5.87 0.29
N GLU A 64 11.03 -6.31 -0.91
CA GLU A 64 12.41 -6.29 -1.41
C GLU A 64 12.83 -4.90 -1.96
N LYS A 65 11.87 -4.01 -2.22
CA LYS A 65 12.15 -2.68 -2.80
C LYS A 65 12.65 -1.72 -1.73
N GLN A 66 13.79 -1.08 -1.98
CA GLN A 66 14.43 -0.16 -1.02
C GLN A 66 13.59 1.08 -0.68
N TRP A 67 12.70 1.50 -1.59
CA TRP A 67 11.82 2.66 -1.43
C TRP A 67 10.47 2.32 -0.77
N ILE A 68 10.18 1.03 -0.53
CA ILE A 68 8.94 0.62 0.15
C ILE A 68 9.11 0.77 1.66
N THR A 69 8.31 1.65 2.24
CA THR A 69 8.19 1.78 3.69
C THR A 69 7.11 0.84 4.23
N ARG A 70 7.12 0.59 5.55
CA ARG A 70 6.09 -0.22 6.22
C ARG A 70 4.68 0.35 6.02
N GLU A 71 4.56 1.67 5.99
CA GLU A 71 3.28 2.35 5.84
C GLU A 71 2.74 2.23 4.40
N ILE A 72 3.61 2.37 3.39
CA ILE A 72 3.26 2.11 1.99
C ILE A 72 2.81 0.66 1.82
N LEU A 73 3.56 -0.30 2.38
CA LEU A 73 3.22 -1.72 2.30
C LEU A 73 1.90 -2.03 3.00
N ARG A 74 1.65 -1.48 4.20
CA ARG A 74 0.38 -1.63 4.91
C ARG A 74 -0.78 -1.08 4.07
N ARG A 75 -0.62 0.08 3.44
CA ARG A 75 -1.64 0.67 2.58
C ARG A 75 -1.91 -0.20 1.35
N PHE A 76 -0.85 -0.69 0.70
CA PHE A 76 -0.98 -1.65 -0.40
C PHE A 76 -1.79 -2.88 0.01
N ILE A 77 -1.48 -3.49 1.17
CA ILE A 77 -2.20 -4.65 1.68
C ILE A 77 -3.70 -4.35 1.84
N LYS A 78 -4.05 -3.22 2.45
CA LYS A 78 -5.46 -2.81 2.62
C LYS A 78 -6.17 -2.67 1.27
N VAL A 79 -5.55 -1.97 0.31
CA VAL A 79 -6.13 -1.70 -1.00
C VAL A 79 -6.28 -2.98 -1.82
N ALA A 80 -5.22 -3.79 -1.91
CA ALA A 80 -5.21 -5.04 -2.65
C ALA A 80 -6.21 -6.05 -2.07
N SER A 81 -6.27 -6.17 -0.74
CA SER A 81 -7.19 -7.11 -0.07
C SER A 81 -8.65 -6.69 -0.26
N ASN A 82 -8.95 -5.40 -0.11
CA ASN A 82 -10.30 -4.87 -0.33
C ASN A 82 -10.76 -5.08 -1.79
N ASN A 83 -9.87 -4.85 -2.76
CA ASN A 83 -10.18 -5.08 -4.17
C ASN A 83 -10.38 -6.56 -4.50
N ALA A 84 -9.59 -7.45 -3.89
CA ALA A 84 -9.73 -8.89 -4.06
C ALA A 84 -10.93 -9.49 -3.30
N GLY A 85 -11.55 -8.72 -2.39
CA GLY A 85 -12.61 -9.22 -1.52
C GLY A 85 -12.12 -10.24 -0.49
N ILE A 86 -10.86 -10.14 -0.06
CA ILE A 86 -10.22 -11.06 0.89
C ILE A 86 -9.90 -10.34 2.21
N SER A 87 -9.85 -11.11 3.29
CA SER A 87 -9.42 -10.63 4.61
C SER A 87 -8.04 -11.19 4.94
N LEU A 88 -7.09 -10.30 5.22
CA LEU A 88 -5.70 -10.60 5.64
C LEU A 88 -5.39 -9.94 6.97
#